data_AF-A0A522C6C5-F1
#
_entry.id   AF-A0A522C6C5-F1
#
_cell.length_a   1.000
_cell.length_b   1.000
_cell.length_c   1.000
_cell.angle_alpha   90.00
_cell.angle_beta   90.00
_cell.angle_gamma   90.00
#
_symmetry.space_group_name_H-M   'P 1'
#
loop_
_entity.id
_entity.type
_entity.pdbx_description
1 polymer ?
#
loop_
_entity_poly.entity_id
_entity_poly.type
_entity_poly.pdbx_seq_one_letter_code
_entity_poly.pdbx_strand_id
1 'polypeptide(L)'
;MSKVIVIDDEPFILMMIEDKLKKAGFKVVTLRESINAVPIIRNEKPDLIILDWMMPELSGIDLCKMLKADAELAEIPIFMLTAKGQEADEQLGLKHGVTRYITKPFSPKSLLEMIEEAIGKP
;
A
#
# COMPACT_ATOMS: atom_id res chain seq x y z
N MET A 1 -9.69 -11.42 -10.81
CA MET A 1 -9.54 -11.48 -9.35
C MET A 1 -8.34 -10.64 -8.97
N SER A 2 -8.61 -9.40 -8.62
CA SER A 2 -7.57 -8.40 -8.33
C SER A 2 -6.82 -8.73 -7.04
N LYS A 3 -5.52 -8.41 -7.01
CA LYS A 3 -4.60 -8.71 -5.91
C LYS A 3 -4.05 -7.42 -5.30
N VAL A 4 -4.12 -7.34 -3.98
CA VAL A 4 -3.58 -6.22 -3.19
C VAL A 4 -2.46 -6.74 -2.28
N ILE A 5 -1.33 -6.05 -2.27
CA ILE A 5 -0.28 -6.25 -1.25
C ILE A 5 -0.42 -5.16 -0.20
N VAL A 6 -0.39 -5.54 1.08
CA VAL A 6 -0.44 -4.61 2.23
C VAL A 6 0.85 -4.76 3.01
N ILE A 7 1.58 -3.67 3.22
CA ILE A 7 2.87 -3.64 3.91
C ILE A 7 2.78 -2.67 5.08
N ASP A 8 2.77 -3.19 6.30
CA ASP A 8 2.63 -2.44 7.55
C ASP A 8 3.19 -3.30 8.70
N ASP A 9 3.98 -2.72 9.60
CA ASP A 9 4.57 -3.47 10.72
C ASP A 9 3.56 -3.75 11.86
N GLU A 10 2.44 -3.02 11.86
CA GLU A 10 1.34 -3.17 12.81
C GLU A 10 0.42 -4.36 12.43
N PRO A 11 0.48 -5.50 13.15
CA PRO A 11 -0.25 -6.71 12.77
C PRO A 11 -1.78 -6.53 12.80
N PHE A 12 -2.29 -5.63 13.64
CA PHE A 12 -3.71 -5.32 13.70
C PHE A 12 -4.22 -4.64 12.43
N ILE A 13 -3.43 -3.73 11.85
CA ILE A 13 -3.78 -3.04 10.60
C ILE A 13 -3.81 -4.03 9.45
N LEU A 14 -2.77 -4.88 9.35
CA LEU A 14 -2.73 -5.95 8.34
C LEU A 14 -3.97 -6.86 8.43
N MET A 15 -4.28 -7.37 9.64
CA MET A 15 -5.42 -8.26 9.85
C MET A 15 -6.75 -7.59 9.49
N MET A 16 -6.94 -6.34 9.88
CA MET A 16 -8.16 -5.58 9.61
C MET A 16 -8.37 -5.33 8.11
N ILE A 17 -7.31 -4.91 7.40
CA ILE A 17 -7.37 -4.69 5.95
C ILE A 17 -7.57 -6.02 5.22
N GLU A 18 -6.82 -7.05 5.59
CA GLU A 18 -6.91 -8.37 4.98
C GLU A 18 -8.31 -8.97 5.10
N ASP A 19 -8.91 -8.97 6.29
CA ASP A 19 -10.27 -9.46 6.50
C ASP A 19 -11.29 -8.69 5.64
N LYS A 20 -11.16 -7.36 5.61
CA LYS A 20 -12.08 -6.50 4.86
C LYS A 20 -11.99 -6.74 3.35
N LEU A 21 -10.78 -6.80 2.80
CA LEU A 21 -10.56 -6.96 1.36
C LEU A 21 -10.86 -8.39 0.89
N LYS A 22 -10.53 -9.42 1.68
CA LYS A 22 -10.89 -10.82 1.36
C LYS A 22 -12.40 -11.01 1.32
N LYS A 23 -13.16 -10.42 2.26
CA LYS A 23 -14.63 -10.43 2.25
C LYS A 23 -15.22 -9.72 1.02
N ALA A 24 -14.50 -8.76 0.46
CA ALA A 24 -14.88 -8.08 -0.78
C ALA A 24 -14.46 -8.83 -2.06
N GLY A 25 -13.74 -9.96 -1.96
CA GLY A 25 -13.36 -10.81 -3.08
C GLY A 25 -11.94 -10.61 -3.63
N PHE A 26 -11.12 -9.75 -3.00
CA PHE A 26 -9.74 -9.54 -3.39
C PHE A 26 -8.82 -10.68 -2.92
N LYS A 27 -7.76 -10.95 -3.68
CA LYS A 27 -6.59 -11.67 -3.15
C LYS A 27 -5.75 -10.68 -2.35
N VAL A 28 -5.35 -11.06 -1.15
CA VAL A 28 -4.54 -10.19 -0.27
C VAL A 28 -3.29 -10.93 0.16
N VAL A 29 -2.15 -10.25 0.04
CA VAL A 29 -0.87 -10.67 0.58
C VAL A 29 -0.41 -9.60 1.56
N THR A 30 -0.07 -9.99 2.78
CA THR A 30 0.37 -9.07 3.84
C THR A 30 1.85 -9.27 4.13
N LEU A 31 2.57 -8.17 4.34
CA LEU A 31 3.98 -8.15 4.71
C LEU A 31 4.16 -7.26 5.93
N ARG A 32 4.92 -7.75 6.91
CA ARG A 32 5.26 -6.99 8.14
C ARG A 32 6.57 -6.22 8.03
N GLU A 33 7.35 -6.54 7.01
CA GLU A 33 8.72 -6.07 6.82
C GLU A 33 8.87 -5.59 5.38
N SER A 34 9.52 -4.45 5.21
CA SER A 34 9.77 -3.83 3.91
C SER A 34 11.00 -4.35 3.19
N ILE A 35 11.97 -4.92 3.91
CA ILE A 35 13.27 -5.31 3.35
C ILE A 35 13.16 -6.37 2.25
N ASN A 36 12.18 -7.26 2.35
CA ASN A 36 11.94 -8.34 1.39
C ASN A 36 10.74 -8.08 0.46
N ALA A 37 10.20 -6.86 0.44
CA ALA A 37 8.99 -6.54 -0.30
C ALA A 37 9.18 -6.63 -1.82
N VAL A 38 10.29 -6.13 -2.37
CA VAL A 38 10.49 -6.03 -3.82
C VAL A 38 10.45 -7.39 -4.53
N PRO A 39 11.18 -8.44 -4.07
CA PRO A 39 11.08 -9.77 -4.68
C PRO A 39 9.65 -10.34 -4.64
N ILE A 40 8.94 -10.12 -3.53
CA ILE A 40 7.57 -10.60 -3.35
C ILE A 40 6.62 -9.86 -4.29
N ILE A 41 6.70 -8.53 -4.37
CA ILE A 41 5.90 -7.71 -5.29
C ILE A 41 6.10 -8.15 -6.74
N ARG A 42 7.34 -8.42 -7.16
CA ARG A 42 7.64 -8.89 -8.52
C ARG A 42 7.04 -10.26 -8.82
N ASN A 43 7.09 -11.18 -7.86
CA ASN A 43 6.51 -12.51 -8.00
C ASN A 43 4.97 -12.48 -7.99
N GLU A 44 4.40 -11.72 -7.07
CA GLU A 44 2.96 -11.64 -6.86
C GLU A 44 2.23 -10.82 -7.93
N LYS A 45 2.89 -9.83 -8.53
CA LYS A 45 2.33 -8.89 -9.52
C LYS A 45 0.98 -8.32 -9.07
N PRO A 46 0.96 -7.57 -7.95
CA PRO A 46 -0.28 -7.00 -7.44
C PRO A 46 -0.81 -5.91 -8.37
N ASP A 47 -2.13 -5.70 -8.31
CA ASP A 47 -2.80 -4.60 -8.99
C ASP A 47 -2.68 -3.30 -8.17
N LEU A 48 -2.47 -3.39 -6.85
CA LEU A 48 -2.30 -2.24 -5.96
C LEU A 48 -1.44 -2.60 -4.73
N ILE A 49 -0.66 -1.63 -4.25
CA ILE A 49 0.12 -1.74 -3.01
C ILE A 49 -0.38 -0.73 -1.99
N ILE A 50 -0.65 -1.19 -0.77
CA ILE A 50 -0.87 -0.34 0.40
C ILE A 50 0.39 -0.41 1.25
N LEU A 51 0.93 0.75 1.63
CA LEU A 51 2.26 0.86 2.23
C LEU A 51 2.25 1.83 3.40
N ASP A 52 2.70 1.40 4.58
CA ASP A 52 2.99 2.30 5.69
C ASP A 52 4.31 3.04 5.49
N TRP A 53 4.35 4.31 5.87
CA TRP A 53 5.54 5.14 5.73
C TRP A 53 6.64 4.76 6.74
N MET A 54 6.26 4.56 8.00
CA MET A 54 7.17 4.47 9.15
C MET A 54 7.40 3.02 9.53
N MET A 55 8.27 2.36 8.77
CA MET A 55 8.73 1.00 9.10
C MET A 55 10.18 1.00 9.61
N PRO A 56 10.53 0.07 10.51
CA PRO A 56 11.81 0.09 11.24
C PRO A 56 13.06 -0.19 10.40
N GLU A 57 12.95 -0.93 9.29
CA GLU A 57 14.11 -1.36 8.49
C GLU A 57 14.31 -0.48 7.25
N LEU A 58 13.34 -0.50 6.34
CA LEU A 58 13.28 0.36 5.17
C LEU A 58 11.98 1.16 5.23
N SER A 59 12.07 2.48 5.19
CA SER A 59 10.88 3.33 5.21
C SER A 59 10.00 3.05 3.99
N GLY A 60 8.68 3.17 4.15
CA GLY A 60 7.75 2.98 3.03
C GLY A 60 7.95 3.99 1.92
N ILE A 61 8.38 5.22 2.23
CA ILE A 61 8.68 6.20 1.18
C ILE A 61 9.90 5.81 0.36
N ASP A 62 10.93 5.22 0.98
CA ASP A 62 12.11 4.77 0.24
C ASP A 62 11.80 3.51 -0.57
N LEU A 63 11.01 2.58 -0.02
CA LEU A 63 10.46 1.46 -0.80
C LEU A 63 9.64 1.96 -1.99
N CYS A 64 8.76 2.96 -1.81
CA CYS A 64 7.99 3.56 -2.89
C CYS A 64 8.89 4.11 -4.00
N LYS A 65 9.95 4.86 -3.66
CA LYS A 65 10.92 5.36 -4.65
C LYS A 65 11.60 4.22 -5.40
N MET A 66 11.98 3.14 -4.71
CA MET A 66 12.57 1.96 -5.35
C MET A 66 11.60 1.31 -6.36
N LEU A 67 10.33 1.17 -5.98
CA LEU A 67 9.29 0.63 -6.86
C LEU A 67 9.04 1.53 -8.07
N LYS A 68 9.00 2.86 -7.87
CA LYS A 68 8.80 3.83 -8.95
C LYS A 68 10.01 4.01 -9.87
N ALA A 69 11.20 3.65 -9.42
CA ALA A 69 12.40 3.65 -10.25
C ALA A 69 12.55 2.37 -11.10
N ASP A 70 11.81 1.30 -10.78
CA ASP A 70 11.82 0.05 -11.54
C ASP A 70 10.74 0.06 -12.62
N ALA A 71 11.15 -0.04 -13.89
CA ALA A 71 10.24 0.03 -15.04
C ALA A 71 9.14 -1.05 -15.03
N GLU A 72 9.37 -2.21 -14.40
CA GLU A 72 8.35 -3.27 -14.31
C GLU A 72 7.33 -3.01 -13.20
N LEU A 73 7.66 -2.19 -12.20
CA LEU A 73 6.85 -1.97 -11.00
C LEU A 73 6.30 -0.55 -10.90
N ALA A 74 6.84 0.40 -11.68
CA ALA A 74 6.54 1.82 -11.58
C ALA A 74 5.07 2.16 -11.85
N GLU A 75 4.39 1.37 -12.67
CA GLU A 75 2.97 1.56 -13.02
C GLU A 75 2.02 1.09 -11.91
N ILE A 76 2.48 0.27 -10.96
CA ILE A 76 1.63 -0.24 -9.89
C ILE A 76 1.18 0.94 -9.01
N PRO A 77 -0.13 1.18 -8.81
CA PRO A 77 -0.61 2.23 -7.93
C PRO A 77 -0.23 1.93 -6.47
N ILE A 78 0.25 2.97 -5.78
CA ILE A 78 0.71 2.88 -4.39
C ILE A 78 -0.15 3.80 -3.52
N PHE A 79 -0.82 3.23 -2.54
CA PHE A 79 -1.54 3.96 -1.50
C PHE A 79 -0.66 4.01 -0.26
N MET A 80 -0.24 5.22 0.13
CA MET A 80 0.48 5.44 1.37
C MET A 80 -0.54 5.52 2.51
N LEU A 81 -0.38 4.70 3.54
CA LEU A 81 -1.27 4.63 4.70
C LEU A 81 -0.46 4.89 5.97
N THR A 82 -0.53 6.06 6.58
CA THR A 82 0.42 6.43 7.65
C THR A 82 -0.18 7.33 8.73
N ALA A 83 0.39 7.30 9.94
CA ALA A 83 0.06 8.26 11.01
C ALA A 83 0.61 9.68 10.75
N LYS A 84 1.51 9.86 9.79
CA LYS A 84 1.96 11.19 9.37
C LYS A 84 0.83 11.91 8.64
N GLY A 85 0.35 13.03 9.20
CA GLY A 85 -0.76 13.81 8.63
C GLY A 85 -0.41 15.25 8.29
N GLN A 86 0.87 15.61 8.22
CA GLN A 86 1.26 16.98 7.87
C GLN A 86 1.22 17.16 6.35
N GLU A 87 0.70 18.31 5.90
CA GLU A 87 0.56 18.66 4.49
C GLU A 87 1.89 18.57 3.71
N ALA A 88 3.01 18.83 4.37
CA ALA A 88 4.35 18.67 3.80
C ALA A 88 4.71 17.20 3.49
N ASP A 89 4.27 16.25 4.34
CA ASP A 89 4.50 14.81 4.14
C ASP A 89 3.66 14.28 2.96
N GLU A 90 2.41 14.75 2.83
CA GLU A 90 1.53 14.42 1.70
C GLU A 90 2.10 14.95 0.37
N GLN A 91 2.50 16.22 0.33
CA GLN A 91 3.14 16.80 -0.86
C GLN A 91 4.42 16.05 -1.26
N LEU A 92 5.20 15.59 -0.28
CA LEU A 92 6.40 14.80 -0.53
C LEU A 92 6.05 13.41 -1.11
N GLY A 93 5.04 12.74 -0.55
CA GLY A 93 4.56 11.46 -1.08
C GLY A 93 4.09 11.57 -2.53
N LEU A 94 3.27 12.57 -2.84
CA LEU A 94 2.75 12.80 -4.19
C LEU A 94 3.88 13.08 -5.20
N LYS A 95 4.90 13.85 -4.81
CA LYS A 95 6.09 14.09 -5.64
C LYS A 95 6.88 12.81 -5.98
N HIS A 96 6.76 11.77 -5.17
CA HIS A 96 7.43 10.49 -5.36
C HIS A 96 6.56 9.42 -6.03
N GLY A 97 5.41 9.81 -6.60
CA GLY A 97 4.56 8.91 -7.39
C GLY A 97 3.57 8.09 -6.58
N VAL A 98 3.32 8.46 -5.32
CA VAL A 98 2.21 7.89 -4.54
C VAL A 98 0.87 8.26 -5.21
N THR A 99 0.01 7.27 -5.41
CA THR A 99 -1.31 7.45 -6.05
C THR A 99 -2.32 8.09 -5.10
N ARG A 100 -2.29 7.67 -3.82
CA ARG A 100 -3.14 8.22 -2.75
C ARG A 100 -2.40 8.26 -1.43
N TYR A 101 -2.63 9.33 -0.68
CA TYR A 101 -2.16 9.47 0.69
C TYR A 101 -3.34 9.33 1.64
N ILE A 102 -3.22 8.48 2.65
CA ILE A 102 -4.29 8.13 3.60
C ILE A 102 -3.71 8.21 5.00
N THR A 103 -4.35 9.01 5.85
CA THR A 103 -3.92 9.18 7.25
C THR A 103 -4.58 8.16 8.17
N LYS A 104 -3.84 7.63 9.14
CA LYS A 104 -4.38 6.90 10.30
C LYS A 104 -4.90 7.93 11.33
N PRO A 105 -6.07 7.71 11.98
CA PRO A 105 -6.97 6.57 11.81
C PRO A 105 -7.79 6.67 10.52
N PHE A 106 -8.15 5.51 9.95
CA PHE A 106 -8.91 5.41 8.70
C PHE A 106 -10.12 4.50 8.85
N SER A 107 -11.08 4.64 7.93
CA SER A 107 -12.23 3.76 7.81
C SER A 107 -11.90 2.60 6.84
N PRO A 108 -12.02 1.32 7.24
CA PRO A 108 -11.85 0.19 6.33
C PRO A 108 -12.85 0.20 5.17
N LYS A 109 -14.02 0.80 5.37
CA LYS A 109 -15.02 0.98 4.31
C LYS A 109 -14.51 1.97 3.26
N SER A 110 -14.03 3.13 3.70
CA SER A 110 -13.54 4.17 2.80
C SER A 110 -12.26 3.74 2.07
N LEU A 111 -11.37 3.00 2.74
CA LEU A 111 -10.20 2.41 2.09
C LEU A 111 -10.60 1.43 0.97
N LEU A 112 -11.58 0.56 1.22
CA LEU A 112 -12.11 -0.35 0.20
C LEU A 112 -12.69 0.42 -1.00
N GLU A 113 -13.49 1.46 -0.76
CA GLU A 113 -14.06 2.29 -1.83
C GLU A 113 -12.95 2.91 -2.71
N MET A 114 -11.90 3.46 -2.09
CA MET A 114 -10.76 4.02 -2.84
C MET A 114 -10.00 2.96 -3.66
N ILE A 115 -9.89 1.72 -3.15
CA ILE A 115 -9.24 0.61 -3.88
C ILE A 115 -10.11 0.22 -5.08
N GLU A 116 -11.41 0.06 -4.88
CA GLU A 116 -12.36 -0.27 -5.97
C GLU A 116 -12.39 0.82 -7.05
N GLU A 117 -12.24 2.10 -6.68
CA GLU A 117 -12.10 3.22 -7.62
C GLU A 117 -10.80 3.15 -8.43
N ALA A 118 -9.69 2.71 -7.82
CA ALA A 118 -8.38 2.68 -8.46
C ALA A 118 -8.18 1.47 -9.39
N ILE A 119 -8.64 0.29 -8.99
CA ILE A 119 -8.37 -0.98 -9.70
C ILE A 119 -9.61 -1.79 -10.06
N GLY A 120 -10.80 -1.25 -9.82
CA GLY A 120 -12.07 -1.92 -10.06
C GLY A 120 -12.46 -2.91 -8.96
N LYS A 121 -13.69 -3.44 -9.08
CA LYS A 121 -14.18 -4.54 -8.24
C LYS A 121 -13.60 -5.87 -8.74
N PRO A 122 -13.29 -6.81 -7.83
CA PRO A 122 -12.59 -8.05 -8.17
C PRO A 122 -13.41 -9.05 -9.00
#